data_AF-A0A8J3UNF1-F1
#
_entry.id   AF-A0A8J3UNF1-F1
#
_cell.length_a   1.000
_cell.length_b   1.000
_cell.length_c   1.000
_cell.angle_alpha   90.00
_cell.angle_beta   90.00
_cell.angle_gamma   90.00
#
_symmetry.space_group_name_H-M   'P 1'
#
loop_
_entity.id
_entity.type
_entity.pdbx_description
1 polymer ?
#
loop_
_entity_poly.entity_id
_entity_poly.type
_entity_poly.pdbx_seq_one_letter_code
_entity_poly.pdbx_strand_id
1 'polypeptide(L)'
;MDAFTLGVVSSLLATALTVAGGWAFSMRSRQWPIALLSRLTGLGVRRVLARQRLASQELEAELARARWVRVLAGRGNELTRDGFTAVWENAGRGLDSVQVLLPDADLGPDSWLARREGEMRRVDFGFAPGLLAEQVHINAAYISEIARHRPNVSLRFYDLPNVHRVIVTDDVAFLTIYQHAEHGRNSPCLIARRPGLMYDYALLLFTTAWEHGRPVD
;
A
#
# COMPACT_ATOMS: atom_id res chain seq x y z
N MET A 1 -47.48 -23.78 -30.75
CA MET A 1 -46.37 -22.98 -31.31
C MET A 1 -45.23 -22.96 -30.29
N ASP A 2 -44.86 -24.15 -29.78
CA ASP A 2 -44.43 -24.23 -28.38
C ASP A 2 -43.01 -24.78 -28.21
N ALA A 3 -42.54 -25.63 -29.13
CA ALA A 3 -41.18 -26.18 -29.05
C ALA A 3 -40.11 -25.20 -29.57
N PHE A 4 -40.41 -24.48 -30.66
CA PHE A 4 -39.47 -23.55 -31.28
C PHE A 4 -39.25 -22.30 -30.41
N THR A 5 -40.33 -21.69 -29.92
CA THR A 5 -40.28 -20.52 -29.02
C THR A 5 -39.60 -20.86 -27.70
N LEU A 6 -39.91 -22.01 -27.11
CA LEU A 6 -39.24 -22.51 -25.90
C LEU A 6 -37.75 -22.77 -26.14
N GLY A 7 -37.39 -23.33 -27.29
CA GLY A 7 -35.99 -23.54 -27.69
C GLY A 7 -35.20 -22.24 -27.85
N VAL A 8 -35.81 -21.22 -28.47
CA VAL A 8 -35.21 -19.89 -28.65
C VAL A 8 -35.07 -19.17 -27.31
N VAL A 9 -36.09 -19.20 -26.45
CA VAL A 9 -36.02 -18.57 -25.12
C VAL A 9 -34.98 -19.28 -24.25
N SER A 10 -34.94 -20.61 -24.26
CA SER A 10 -33.98 -21.41 -23.49
C SER A 10 -32.53 -21.14 -23.92
N SER A 11 -32.27 -21.06 -25.24
CA SER A 11 -30.92 -20.76 -25.74
C SER A 11 -30.47 -19.34 -25.39
N LEU A 12 -31.38 -18.35 -25.45
CA LEU A 12 -31.10 -16.98 -25.02
C LEU A 12 -30.81 -16.90 -23.51
N LEU A 13 -31.59 -17.61 -22.69
CA LEU A 13 -31.38 -17.66 -21.24
C LEU A 13 -30.06 -18.35 -20.88
N ALA A 14 -29.76 -19.49 -21.51
CA ALA A 14 -28.51 -20.20 -21.34
C ALA A 14 -27.30 -19.35 -21.76
N THR A 15 -27.41 -18.61 -22.87
CA THR A 15 -26.37 -17.69 -23.34
C THR A 15 -26.19 -16.53 -22.37
N ALA A 16 -27.28 -15.91 -21.92
CA ALA A 16 -27.26 -14.81 -20.95
C ALA A 16 -26.63 -15.24 -19.62
N LEU A 17 -26.99 -16.41 -19.10
CA LEU A 17 -26.42 -16.98 -17.88
C LEU A 17 -24.94 -17.33 -18.04
N THR A 18 -24.54 -17.86 -19.19
CA THR A 18 -23.13 -18.19 -19.47
C THR A 18 -22.28 -16.92 -19.59
N VAL A 19 -22.79 -15.90 -20.27
CA VAL A 19 -22.12 -14.59 -20.40
C VAL A 19 -22.06 -13.89 -19.05
N ALA A 20 -23.16 -13.85 -18.29
CA ALA A 20 -23.20 -13.27 -16.95
C ALA A 20 -22.29 -14.02 -15.98
N GLY A 21 -22.27 -15.35 -16.03
CA GLY A 21 -21.37 -16.20 -15.26
C GLY A 21 -19.91 -15.93 -15.61
N GLY A 22 -19.55 -16.01 -16.90
CA GLY A 22 -18.20 -15.69 -17.37
C GLY A 22 -17.75 -14.28 -17.00
N TRP A 23 -18.67 -13.31 -17.07
CA TRP A 23 -18.41 -11.94 -16.62
C TRP A 23 -18.17 -11.87 -15.11
N ALA A 24 -19.01 -12.51 -14.29
CA ALA A 24 -18.87 -12.61 -12.83
C ALA A 24 -17.59 -13.33 -12.38
N PHE A 25 -17.02 -14.20 -13.22
CA PHE A 25 -15.72 -14.84 -12.98
C PHE A 25 -14.52 -14.01 -13.44
N SER A 26 -14.71 -12.94 -14.21
CA SER A 26 -13.62 -12.04 -14.60
C SER A 26 -13.07 -11.26 -13.40
N MET A 27 -11.75 -11.03 -13.34
CA MET A 27 -11.14 -10.29 -12.21
C MET A 27 -11.72 -8.87 -12.03
N ARG A 28 -12.25 -8.27 -13.10
CA ARG A 28 -12.84 -6.93 -13.08
C ARG A 28 -14.23 -6.92 -12.41
N SER A 29 -15.04 -7.96 -12.60
CA SER A 29 -16.37 -8.02 -11.99
C SER A 29 -16.31 -8.27 -10.50
N ARG A 30 -15.33 -9.03 -9.99
CA ARG A 30 -15.14 -9.28 -8.56
C ARG A 30 -14.90 -8.03 -7.71
N GLN A 31 -14.47 -6.92 -8.33
CA GLN A 31 -14.20 -5.66 -7.61
C GLN A 31 -15.49 -4.89 -7.29
N TRP A 32 -16.53 -5.01 -8.11
CA TRP A 32 -17.78 -4.28 -7.91
C TRP A 32 -18.56 -4.76 -6.67
N PRO A 33 -18.75 -6.07 -6.41
CA PRO A 33 -19.36 -6.56 -5.18
C PRO A 33 -18.58 -6.11 -3.93
N ILE A 34 -17.25 -6.13 -3.97
CA ILE A 34 -16.41 -5.66 -2.86
C ILE A 34 -16.68 -4.18 -2.58
N ALA A 35 -16.66 -3.33 -3.61
CA ALA A 35 -16.94 -1.90 -3.46
C ALA A 35 -18.37 -1.64 -2.95
N LEU A 36 -19.35 -2.41 -3.44
CA LEU A 36 -20.75 -2.29 -3.02
C LEU A 36 -20.93 -2.71 -1.55
N LEU A 37 -20.48 -3.91 -1.18
CA LEU A 37 -20.53 -4.40 0.20
C LEU A 37 -19.75 -3.48 1.13
N SER A 38 -18.61 -2.96 0.68
CA SER A 38 -17.81 -2.03 1.47
C SER A 38 -18.52 -0.70 1.72
N ARG A 39 -19.28 -0.19 0.74
CA ARG A 39 -20.13 0.99 0.93
C ARG A 39 -21.28 0.70 1.89
N LEU A 40 -21.94 -0.45 1.76
CA LEU A 40 -23.04 -0.86 2.65
C LEU A 40 -22.59 -1.07 4.09
N THR A 41 -21.36 -1.53 4.29
CA THR A 41 -20.77 -1.81 5.61
C THR A 41 -19.97 -0.64 6.19
N GLY A 42 -19.82 0.48 5.44
CA GLY A 42 -19.00 1.61 5.86
C GLY A 42 -17.48 1.35 5.90
N LEU A 43 -17.02 0.21 5.37
CA LEU A 43 -15.61 -0.15 5.35
C LEU A 43 -14.75 0.80 4.50
N GLY A 44 -15.30 1.40 3.44
CA GLY A 44 -14.60 2.34 2.55
C GLY A 44 -13.52 1.73 1.66
N VAL A 45 -13.42 0.40 1.60
CA VAL A 45 -12.58 -0.38 0.67
C VAL A 45 -13.10 -0.23 -0.75
N ARG A 46 -12.28 0.38 -1.59
CA ARG A 46 -12.57 0.54 -3.01
C ARG A 46 -12.18 -0.70 -3.79
N ARG A 47 -10.98 -1.23 -3.52
CA ARG A 47 -10.37 -2.34 -4.26
C ARG A 47 -9.44 -3.12 -3.34
N VAL A 48 -9.35 -4.43 -3.60
CA VAL A 48 -8.30 -5.29 -3.07
C VAL A 48 -7.55 -5.84 -4.27
N LEU A 49 -6.27 -5.50 -4.37
CA LEU A 49 -5.38 -5.93 -5.43
C LEU A 49 -4.52 -7.08 -4.92
N ALA A 50 -4.40 -8.14 -5.73
CA ALA A 50 -3.60 -9.31 -5.36
C ALA A 50 -2.11 -8.98 -5.21
N ARG A 51 -1.62 -7.95 -5.90
CA ARG A 51 -0.22 -7.50 -5.83
C ARG A 51 -0.16 -5.99 -5.78
N GLN A 52 0.66 -5.46 -4.87
CA GLN A 52 0.84 -4.04 -4.68
C GLN A 52 1.31 -3.30 -5.95
N ARG A 53 2.15 -3.91 -6.78
CA ARG A 53 2.62 -3.29 -8.04
C ARG A 53 1.48 -2.87 -8.99
N LEU A 54 0.29 -3.47 -8.84
CA LEU A 54 -0.90 -3.11 -9.64
C LEU A 54 -1.51 -1.78 -9.19
N ALA A 55 -1.15 -1.31 -7.99
CA ALA A 55 -1.58 -0.03 -7.45
C ALA A 55 -0.66 1.13 -7.86
N SER A 56 0.51 0.88 -8.48
CA SER A 56 1.55 1.91 -8.67
C SER A 56 1.07 3.13 -9.45
N GLN A 57 0.37 2.95 -10.57
CA GLN A 57 -0.18 4.07 -11.36
C GLN A 57 -1.24 4.86 -10.58
N GLU A 58 -2.06 4.17 -9.80
CA GLU A 58 -3.08 4.80 -8.98
C GLU A 58 -2.45 5.58 -7.83
N LEU A 59 -1.46 4.98 -7.16
CA LEU A 59 -0.68 5.61 -6.11
C LEU A 59 0.01 6.88 -6.61
N GLU A 60 0.67 6.83 -7.77
CA GLU A 60 1.34 7.99 -8.37
C GLU A 60 0.35 9.15 -8.63
N ALA A 61 -0.81 8.85 -9.23
CA ALA A 61 -1.85 9.84 -9.48
C ALA A 61 -2.43 10.43 -8.17
N GLU A 62 -2.55 9.61 -7.13
CA GLU A 62 -2.97 10.06 -5.79
C GLU A 62 -1.92 10.93 -5.11
N LEU A 63 -0.64 10.57 -5.21
CA LEU A 63 0.47 11.34 -4.62
C LEU A 63 0.63 12.71 -5.30
N ALA A 64 0.40 12.80 -6.60
CA ALA A 64 0.51 14.05 -7.36
C ALA A 64 -0.53 15.11 -6.97
N ARG A 65 -1.66 14.70 -6.37
CA ARG A 65 -2.77 15.59 -5.97
C ARG A 65 -2.93 15.73 -4.46
N ALA A 66 -2.12 15.02 -3.67
CA ALA A 66 -2.27 14.95 -2.23
C ALA A 66 -1.87 16.27 -1.55
N ARG A 67 -2.63 16.67 -0.55
CA ARG A 67 -2.27 17.81 0.32
C ARG A 67 -1.32 17.40 1.43
N TRP A 68 -1.38 16.17 1.89
CA TRP A 68 -0.40 15.62 2.81
C TRP A 68 -0.18 14.16 2.50
N VAL A 69 1.01 13.66 2.83
CA VAL A 69 1.40 12.27 2.60
C VAL A 69 2.01 11.69 3.86
N ARG A 70 1.55 10.52 4.26
CA ARG A 70 2.03 9.78 5.42
C ARG A 70 2.45 8.39 4.98
N VAL A 71 3.71 8.02 5.22
CA VAL A 71 4.28 6.75 4.74
C VAL A 71 4.90 6.00 5.90
N LEU A 72 4.38 4.81 6.20
CA LEU A 72 5.02 3.79 7.02
C LEU A 72 5.48 2.68 6.10
N ALA A 73 6.80 2.53 5.90
CA ALA A 73 7.36 1.59 4.95
C ALA A 73 8.35 0.63 5.60
N GLY A 74 8.38 -0.63 5.13
CA GLY A 74 9.27 -1.63 5.69
C GLY A 74 10.74 -1.52 5.30
N ARG A 75 11.08 -0.97 4.12
CA ARG A 75 12.48 -0.68 3.74
C ARG A 75 12.70 0.65 3.05
N GLY A 76 11.64 1.27 2.53
CA GLY A 76 11.72 2.58 1.89
C GLY A 76 11.98 2.59 0.38
N ASN A 77 12.27 1.47 -0.29
CA ASN A 77 12.62 1.47 -1.73
C ASN A 77 11.58 2.09 -2.69
N GLU A 78 10.32 2.26 -2.28
CA GLU A 78 9.33 2.96 -3.11
C GLU A 78 9.57 4.48 -3.11
N LEU A 79 10.09 5.00 -1.99
CA LEU A 79 10.32 6.42 -1.79
C LEU A 79 11.40 6.98 -2.72
N THR A 80 12.30 6.14 -3.21
CA THR A 80 13.39 6.54 -4.12
C THR A 80 13.05 6.30 -5.59
N ARG A 81 11.81 5.90 -5.91
CA ARG A 81 11.36 5.56 -7.27
C ARG A 81 10.46 6.64 -7.87
N ASP A 82 10.27 6.54 -9.18
CA ASP A 82 9.48 7.45 -10.01
C ASP A 82 8.07 7.74 -9.45
N GLY A 83 7.44 6.77 -8.81
CA GLY A 83 6.10 6.95 -8.21
C GLY A 83 6.04 8.02 -7.10
N PHE A 84 7.17 8.32 -6.45
CA PHE A 84 7.28 9.38 -5.45
C PHE A 84 7.89 10.68 -6.01
N THR A 85 8.29 10.70 -7.28
CA THR A 85 8.88 11.90 -7.91
C THR A 85 7.97 13.11 -7.78
N ALA A 86 6.66 12.98 -7.93
CA ALA A 86 5.74 14.11 -7.73
C ALA A 86 5.79 14.68 -6.29
N VAL A 87 5.99 13.82 -5.28
CA VAL A 87 6.16 14.23 -3.88
C VAL A 87 7.47 14.97 -3.69
N TRP A 88 8.52 14.60 -4.43
CA TRP A 88 9.86 15.20 -4.30
C TRP A 88 10.18 16.30 -5.30
N GLU A 89 9.47 16.47 -6.39
CA GLU A 89 9.74 17.53 -7.37
C GLU A 89 8.68 18.64 -7.32
N ASN A 90 7.41 18.28 -7.09
CA ASN A 90 6.28 19.21 -7.16
C ASN A 90 5.80 19.72 -5.79
N ALA A 91 6.55 19.46 -4.71
CA ALA A 91 6.19 19.80 -3.32
C ALA A 91 5.97 21.29 -3.00
N GLY A 92 6.13 22.19 -3.97
CA GLY A 92 5.90 23.63 -3.81
C GLY A 92 4.49 24.11 -4.16
N ARG A 93 3.62 23.27 -4.76
CA ARG A 93 2.26 23.67 -5.17
C ARG A 93 1.19 22.80 -4.49
N GLY A 94 0.99 23.01 -3.20
CA GLY A 94 -0.17 22.48 -2.47
C GLY A 94 0.07 21.27 -1.56
N LEU A 95 1.33 20.81 -1.41
CA LEU A 95 1.70 19.75 -0.47
C LEU A 95 2.10 20.35 0.89
N ASP A 96 1.20 20.27 1.85
CA ASP A 96 1.30 20.84 3.20
C ASP A 96 2.33 20.08 4.07
N SER A 97 2.35 18.75 4.02
CA SER A 97 3.33 17.96 4.80
C SER A 97 3.56 16.55 4.25
N VAL A 98 4.77 16.04 4.49
CA VAL A 98 5.16 14.66 4.23
C VAL A 98 5.80 14.08 5.48
N GLN A 99 5.25 12.97 5.96
CA GLN A 99 5.74 12.26 7.14
C GLN A 99 6.14 10.84 6.74
N VAL A 100 7.40 10.49 6.95
CA VAL A 100 7.97 9.20 6.58
C VAL A 100 8.44 8.46 7.82
N LEU A 101 8.06 7.19 7.91
CA LEU A 101 8.41 6.26 8.96
C LEU A 101 9.13 5.07 8.33
N LEU A 102 10.39 4.89 8.72
CA LEU A 102 11.24 3.76 8.33
C LEU A 102 11.62 2.96 9.57
N PRO A 103 11.96 1.66 9.46
CA PRO A 103 12.43 0.92 10.60
C PRO A 103 13.70 1.54 11.16
N ASP A 104 13.92 1.43 12.46
CA ASP A 104 15.19 1.79 13.06
C ASP A 104 16.22 0.68 12.76
N ALA A 105 17.18 1.00 11.90
CA ALA A 105 18.22 0.07 11.48
C ALA A 105 19.37 -0.05 12.49
N ASP A 106 19.38 0.78 13.54
CA ASP A 106 20.48 0.86 14.51
C ASP A 106 20.22 0.04 15.78
N LEU A 107 19.02 -0.52 15.96
CA LEU A 107 18.61 -1.26 17.18
C LEU A 107 19.22 -2.67 17.31
N GLY A 108 19.98 -3.13 16.33
CA GLY A 108 20.70 -4.40 16.40
C GLY A 108 19.80 -5.65 16.24
N PRO A 109 20.28 -6.82 16.70
CA PRO A 109 19.72 -8.14 16.33
C PRO A 109 18.35 -8.47 16.95
N ASP A 110 17.97 -7.81 18.04
CA ASP A 110 16.68 -8.05 18.70
C ASP A 110 15.52 -7.26 18.07
N SER A 111 15.83 -6.33 17.16
CA SER A 111 14.87 -5.48 16.46
C SER A 111 13.91 -6.28 15.57
N TRP A 112 12.74 -5.71 15.30
CA TRP A 112 11.79 -6.25 14.33
C TRP A 112 12.37 -6.28 12.92
N LEU A 113 13.30 -5.38 12.59
CA LEU A 113 14.00 -5.37 11.32
C LEU A 113 14.89 -6.62 11.15
N ALA A 114 15.70 -6.94 12.17
CA ALA A 114 16.56 -8.12 12.17
C ALA A 114 15.75 -9.42 12.10
N ARG A 115 14.62 -9.49 12.84
CA ARG A 115 13.68 -10.62 12.73
C ARG A 115 13.14 -10.78 11.32
N ARG A 116 12.73 -9.68 10.68
CA ARG A 116 12.20 -9.70 9.31
C ARG A 116 13.25 -10.14 8.29
N GLU A 117 14.50 -9.69 8.46
CA GLU A 117 15.61 -10.17 7.64
C GLU A 117 15.81 -11.68 7.78
N GLY A 118 15.80 -12.20 9.00
CA GLY A 118 15.88 -13.64 9.28
C GLY A 118 14.78 -14.46 8.60
N GLU A 119 13.56 -13.93 8.49
CA GLU A 119 12.48 -14.55 7.73
C GLU A 119 12.73 -14.52 6.22
N MET A 120 13.13 -13.37 5.67
CA MET A 120 13.38 -13.21 4.23
C MET A 120 14.52 -14.10 3.74
N ARG A 121 15.56 -14.28 4.56
CA ARG A 121 16.68 -15.18 4.28
C ARG A 121 16.29 -16.65 4.08
N ARG A 122 15.14 -17.07 4.62
CA ARG A 122 14.63 -18.45 4.43
C ARG A 122 14.04 -18.67 3.04
N VAL A 123 13.74 -17.59 2.31
CA VAL A 123 12.97 -17.63 1.07
C VAL A 123 13.75 -17.03 -0.11
N ASP A 124 14.67 -16.10 0.16
CA ASP A 124 15.52 -15.45 -0.83
C ASP A 124 17.00 -15.62 -0.45
N PHE A 125 17.71 -16.45 -1.21
CA PHE A 125 19.15 -16.68 -1.02
C PHE A 125 20.01 -15.43 -1.31
N GLY A 126 19.46 -14.43 -2.00
CA GLY A 126 20.12 -13.15 -2.23
C GLY A 126 20.14 -12.22 -1.02
N PHE A 127 19.40 -12.55 0.05
CA PHE A 127 19.39 -11.78 1.28
C PHE A 127 20.60 -12.14 2.17
N ALA A 128 21.64 -11.32 2.13
CA ALA A 128 22.76 -11.41 3.06
C ALA A 128 22.39 -10.81 4.44
N PRO A 129 23.03 -11.24 5.54
CA PRO A 129 22.89 -10.56 6.84
C PRO A 129 23.23 -9.08 6.74
N GLY A 130 22.41 -8.21 7.36
CA GLY A 130 22.59 -6.76 7.38
C GLY A 130 22.10 -6.03 6.12
N LEU A 131 21.77 -6.74 5.03
CA LEU A 131 21.33 -6.14 3.78
C LEU A 131 20.05 -5.32 3.95
N LEU A 132 19.12 -5.75 4.82
CA LEU A 132 17.87 -5.02 5.03
C LEU A 132 18.11 -3.71 5.78
N ALA A 133 18.99 -3.75 6.79
CA ALA A 133 19.40 -2.57 7.55
C ALA A 133 20.12 -1.56 6.64
N GLU A 134 21.05 -2.03 5.81
CA GLU A 134 21.74 -1.19 4.83
C GLU A 134 20.76 -0.53 3.83
N GLN A 135 19.78 -1.28 3.31
CA GLN A 135 18.75 -0.70 2.45
C GLN A 135 17.93 0.39 3.17
N VAL A 136 17.60 0.16 4.44
CA VAL A 136 16.90 1.17 5.26
C VAL A 136 17.78 2.40 5.46
N HIS A 137 19.07 2.23 5.80
CA HIS A 137 20.01 3.34 5.95
C HIS A 137 20.14 4.17 4.67
N ILE A 138 20.28 3.53 3.51
CA ILE A 138 20.37 4.22 2.21
C ILE A 138 19.11 5.06 1.96
N ASN A 139 17.93 4.48 2.14
CA ASN A 139 16.67 5.20 1.93
C ASN A 139 16.46 6.30 2.99
N ALA A 140 16.86 6.06 4.24
CA ALA A 140 16.81 7.05 5.30
C ALA A 140 17.72 8.25 4.99
N ALA A 141 18.96 8.01 4.54
CA ALA A 141 19.89 9.06 4.14
C ALA A 141 19.32 9.92 3.01
N TYR A 142 18.71 9.29 1.99
CA TYR A 142 18.04 10.00 0.90
C TYR A 142 16.90 10.90 1.41
N ILE A 143 16.03 10.39 2.28
CA ILE A 143 14.92 11.18 2.83
C ILE A 143 15.39 12.28 3.78
N SER A 144 16.43 12.02 4.58
CA SER A 144 17.06 13.03 5.43
C SER A 144 17.65 14.17 4.59
N GLU A 145 18.25 13.88 3.44
CA GLU A 145 18.75 14.90 2.51
C GLU A 145 17.60 15.79 1.98
N ILE A 146 16.47 15.18 1.62
CA ILE A 146 15.26 15.91 1.21
C ILE A 146 14.74 16.78 2.36
N ALA A 147 14.63 16.22 3.56
CA ALA A 147 14.11 16.92 4.74
C ALA A 147 14.99 18.12 5.13
N ARG A 148 16.31 18.03 4.97
CA ARG A 148 17.23 19.17 5.17
C ARG A 148 16.93 20.36 4.25
N HIS A 149 16.46 20.09 3.03
CA HIS A 149 16.10 21.12 2.06
C HIS A 149 14.61 21.52 2.12
N ARG A 150 13.79 20.79 2.88
CA ARG A 150 12.33 20.92 2.88
C ARG A 150 11.72 20.77 4.26
N PRO A 151 11.30 21.88 4.90
CA PRO A 151 10.83 21.85 6.28
C PRO A 151 9.48 21.12 6.46
N ASN A 152 8.73 20.92 5.39
CA ASN A 152 7.47 20.18 5.41
C ASN A 152 7.66 18.66 5.30
N VAL A 153 8.90 18.17 5.16
CA VAL A 153 9.22 16.73 5.13
C VAL A 153 9.83 16.34 6.47
N SER A 154 9.32 15.27 7.08
CA SER A 154 9.81 14.74 8.35
C SER A 154 10.04 13.24 8.25
N LEU A 155 11.15 12.78 8.81
CA LEU A 155 11.49 11.36 8.93
C LEU A 155 11.52 10.96 10.41
N ARG A 156 11.02 9.77 10.71
CA ARG A 156 11.12 9.09 12.00
C ARG A 156 11.45 7.62 11.81
N PHE A 157 12.00 7.01 12.85
CA PHE A 157 12.34 5.61 12.92
C PHE A 157 11.41 4.86 13.88
N TYR A 158 11.11 3.60 13.58
CA TYR A 158 10.26 2.75 14.42
C TYR A 158 10.82 1.35 14.63
N ASP A 159 10.39 0.71 15.72
CA ASP A 159 10.62 -0.72 15.97
C ASP A 159 9.32 -1.43 16.30
N LEU A 160 8.58 -1.78 15.24
CA LEU A 160 7.30 -2.45 15.31
C LEU A 160 7.31 -3.61 14.30
N PRO A 161 6.43 -4.62 14.47
CA PRO A 161 6.31 -5.71 13.52
C PRO A 161 6.21 -5.22 12.08
N ASN A 162 7.19 -5.58 11.26
CA ASN A 162 7.30 -5.18 9.85
C ASN A 162 6.39 -6.06 8.97
N VAL A 163 5.08 -5.97 9.22
CA VAL A 163 4.03 -6.83 8.62
C VAL A 163 3.15 -6.09 7.63
N HIS A 164 3.31 -4.77 7.50
CA HIS A 164 2.54 -3.99 6.55
C HIS A 164 3.31 -2.75 6.08
N ARG A 165 2.87 -2.20 4.95
CA ARG A 165 3.19 -0.84 4.51
C ARG A 165 1.92 -0.04 4.37
N VAL A 166 1.95 1.19 4.84
CA VAL A 166 0.85 2.13 4.80
C VAL A 166 1.31 3.38 4.08
N ILE A 167 0.59 3.78 3.04
CA ILE A 167 0.73 5.09 2.41
C ILE A 167 -0.65 5.74 2.46
N VAL A 168 -0.77 6.88 3.13
CA VAL A 168 -2.04 7.58 3.30
C VAL A 168 -1.90 9.02 2.81
N THR A 169 -2.90 9.46 2.06
CA THR A 169 -3.11 10.85 1.65
C THR A 169 -4.37 11.40 2.31
N ASP A 170 -4.70 12.66 2.07
CA ASP A 170 -5.93 13.30 2.53
C ASP A 170 -7.22 12.59 2.08
N ASP A 171 -7.16 11.81 0.99
CA ASP A 171 -8.31 11.12 0.39
C ASP A 171 -8.24 9.59 0.43
N VAL A 172 -7.05 9.01 0.30
CA VAL A 172 -6.87 7.57 0.02
C VAL A 172 -5.82 6.94 0.91
N ALA A 173 -6.06 5.71 1.35
CA ALA A 173 -5.10 4.88 2.06
C ALA A 173 -4.78 3.62 1.24
N PHE A 174 -3.49 3.36 1.06
CA PHE A 174 -2.93 2.15 0.47
C PHE A 174 -2.30 1.30 1.58
N LEU A 175 -2.97 0.22 1.94
CA LEU A 175 -2.50 -0.74 2.95
C LEU A 175 -1.98 -2.00 2.24
N THR A 176 -0.67 -2.21 2.25
CA THR A 176 -0.03 -3.44 1.75
C THR A 176 0.23 -4.37 2.93
N ILE A 177 -0.32 -5.58 2.90
CA ILE A 177 -0.14 -6.57 3.98
C ILE A 177 0.97 -7.52 3.55
N TYR A 178 2.11 -7.50 4.25
CA TYR A 178 3.24 -8.34 3.90
C TYR A 178 2.97 -9.80 4.25
N GLN A 179 3.38 -10.68 3.34
CA GLN A 179 3.35 -12.11 3.57
C GLN A 179 4.73 -12.57 4.06
N HIS A 180 4.76 -13.62 4.90
CA HIS A 180 5.99 -14.11 5.52
C HIS A 180 7.11 -14.48 4.52
N ALA A 181 6.75 -14.77 3.26
CA ALA A 181 7.65 -15.28 2.24
C ALA A 181 7.61 -14.50 0.91
N GLU A 182 7.11 -13.27 0.90
CA GLU A 182 7.07 -12.48 -0.33
C GLU A 182 7.64 -11.07 -0.15
N HIS A 183 8.25 -10.56 -1.21
CA HIS A 183 8.56 -9.14 -1.30
C HIS A 183 7.26 -8.32 -1.32
N GLY A 184 7.26 -7.18 -0.63
CA GLY A 184 6.07 -6.33 -0.49
C GLY A 184 5.39 -5.93 -1.82
N ARG A 185 6.14 -5.83 -2.93
CA ARG A 185 5.58 -5.53 -4.27
C ARG A 185 4.62 -6.61 -4.81
N ASN A 186 4.79 -7.83 -4.34
CA ASN A 186 3.97 -8.99 -4.70
C ASN A 186 2.85 -9.24 -3.71
N SER A 187 2.91 -8.63 -2.52
CA SER A 187 1.91 -8.81 -1.50
C SER A 187 0.58 -8.08 -1.81
N PRO A 188 -0.55 -8.52 -1.24
CA PRO A 188 -1.85 -7.89 -1.43
C PRO A 188 -1.87 -6.43 -0.98
N CYS A 189 -2.61 -5.60 -1.70
CA CYS A 189 -2.80 -4.18 -1.40
C CYS A 189 -4.29 -3.83 -1.37
N LEU A 190 -4.73 -3.32 -0.23
CA LEU A 190 -6.05 -2.78 -0.01
C LEU A 190 -6.03 -1.27 -0.23
N ILE A 191 -6.98 -0.78 -1.01
CA ILE A 191 -7.16 0.64 -1.29
C ILE A 191 -8.46 1.08 -0.64
N ALA A 192 -8.37 1.97 0.33
CA ALA A 192 -9.52 2.55 1.04
C ALA A 192 -9.61 4.06 0.79
N ARG A 193 -10.83 4.61 0.79
CA ARG A 193 -11.08 6.04 0.60
C ARG A 193 -11.77 6.63 1.83
N ARG A 194 -11.50 7.90 2.11
CA ARG A 194 -12.25 8.70 3.08
C ARG A 194 -13.63 9.11 2.52
N PRO A 195 -14.68 9.19 3.37
CA PRO A 195 -14.75 8.58 4.70
C PRO A 195 -14.85 7.06 4.60
N GLY A 196 -14.27 6.34 5.58
CA GLY A 196 -14.35 4.88 5.63
C GLY A 196 -13.48 4.25 6.71
N LEU A 197 -14.00 3.21 7.38
CA LEU A 197 -13.34 2.59 8.53
C LEU A 197 -11.93 2.08 8.22
N MET A 198 -11.70 1.52 7.02
CA MET A 198 -10.36 1.04 6.64
C MET A 198 -9.38 2.17 6.35
N TYR A 199 -9.86 3.33 5.90
CA TYR A 199 -9.03 4.52 5.77
C TYR A 199 -8.63 5.01 7.17
N ASP A 200 -9.60 5.12 8.09
CA ASP A 200 -9.35 5.57 9.46
C ASP A 200 -8.44 4.62 10.22
N TYR A 201 -8.59 3.31 10.02
CA TYR A 201 -7.70 2.29 10.57
C TYR A 201 -6.26 2.43 10.05
N ALA A 202 -6.07 2.62 8.74
CA ALA A 202 -4.73 2.84 8.17
C ALA A 202 -4.09 4.12 8.71
N LEU A 203 -4.89 5.18 8.89
CA LEU A 203 -4.44 6.42 9.50
C LEU A 203 -4.04 6.21 10.97
N LEU A 204 -4.83 5.47 11.74
CA LEU A 204 -4.54 5.12 13.14
C LEU A 204 -3.24 4.32 13.27
N LEU A 205 -3.03 3.32 12.41
CA LEU A 205 -1.77 2.57 12.38
C LEU A 205 -0.56 3.48 12.20
N PHE A 206 -0.66 4.42 11.24
CA PHE A 206 0.39 5.39 11.01
C PHE A 206 0.59 6.33 12.20
N THR A 207 -0.48 6.93 12.73
CA THR A 207 -0.37 7.93 13.81
C THR A 207 0.19 7.32 15.08
N THR A 208 -0.26 6.11 15.44
CA THR A 208 0.28 5.37 16.59
C THR A 208 1.77 5.09 16.42
N ALA A 209 2.19 4.62 15.24
CA ALA A 209 3.60 4.40 14.96
C ALA A 209 4.41 5.71 14.96
N TRP A 210 3.81 6.81 14.49
CA TRP A 210 4.46 8.13 14.42
C TRP A 210 4.71 8.71 15.80
N GLU A 211 3.73 8.63 16.70
CA GLU A 211 3.82 9.10 18.07
C GLU A 211 4.90 8.38 18.88
N HIS A 212 5.09 7.08 18.62
CA HIS A 212 6.11 6.26 19.28
C HIS A 212 7.43 6.18 18.50
N GLY A 213 7.51 6.82 17.33
CA GLY A 213 8.70 6.80 16.49
C GLY A 213 9.78 7.77 16.98
N ARG A 214 11.04 7.35 16.89
CA ARG A 214 12.22 8.17 17.20
C ARG A 214 12.46 9.18 16.07
N PRO A 215 12.66 10.49 16.34
CA PRO A 215 13.04 11.45 15.32
C PRO A 215 14.43 11.18 14.74
N VAL A 216 14.71 11.75 13.56
CA VAL A 216 16.09 11.87 13.06
C VAL A 216 16.81 12.92 13.90
N ASP A 217 17.96 12.54 14.46
CA ASP A 217 18.87 13.45 15.17
C ASP A 217 19.72 14.29 14.20
#